data_AF-A0A6P2CYB2-F1
#
_entry.id   AF-A0A6P2CYB2-F1
#
_cell.length_a   1.000
_cell.length_b   1.000
_cell.length_c   1.000
_cell.angle_alpha   90.00
_cell.angle_beta   90.00
_cell.angle_gamma   90.00
#
_symmetry.space_group_name_H-M   'P 1'
#
loop_
_entity.id
_entity.type
_entity.pdbx_description
1 polymer ?
#
loop_
_entity_poly.entity_id
_entity_poly.type
_entity_poly.pdbx_seq_one_letter_code
_entity_poly.pdbx_strand_id
1 'polypeptide(L)'
;MDSDAHPSDDAIRFYLSGGTQPSGIEPLRHHLGSCAYCRARVAAIKNQATRPPVPDPTDTPPATEDGALAALQQLGGYTNVRELKAGGMGVVYLARNIDFQRDEVLKVIKPTEQMSAEARARFRREIEAMGRLNHPNIVTPYVVREVASVLVLIMEFAGESLESFVRRRRGVPPALACRLIAQAADGLQHAHEREVVHRDIKPSNILVSEVSGRLQVKIADFGLAKARLEAGSKTIKPGPELTETGIGMGTPPYMSPEQAVDSKSVDIRTDIYALGCTLYFTLTQQPPYQRGTITEYLIAHAQESVPPLGAICPNAPPALAAIAAKMIAKDPRQRYQTPAEVAAALRDVGDSDATTEWSPLRPRRRKYVAVVGAVLLGLLGAVAAVALAPVKKGAPEGQGVPPDPAAREGADSDHAREVTNAPAPALKSPGEPVTGGKAEFVPLFNGTDTKGWEQLGSTHGVWKVANKALVGTMPEGVEEVSVLKSTRSDFRNFHLRLRVMGTRDGGEARVLLQAPTNGKTEGKPAVSRYRVMLGSPQNRSGEEVGRLVFRRDDAQPLLADPKVRPRTWFTVNVVVDNARITAEVNGVRTGEFVDPERPAFPSDIRLFLRGRSVQFQAIEVKELP
;
A
#
# COMPACT_ATOMS: atom_id res chain seq x y z
N MET A 1 50.64 -50.94 7.72
CA MET A 1 49.83 -49.70 7.62
C MET A 1 49.80 -49.11 9.01
N ASP A 2 50.15 -47.85 9.14
CA ASP A 2 50.28 -47.19 10.44
C ASP A 2 48.95 -47.13 11.21
N SER A 3 49.04 -47.20 12.54
CA SER A 3 47.90 -47.33 13.45
C SER A 3 46.93 -46.15 13.45
N ASP A 4 47.34 -44.99 12.92
CA ASP A 4 46.58 -43.74 12.93
C ASP A 4 45.99 -43.35 11.56
N ALA A 5 46.18 -44.18 10.53
CA ALA A 5 45.67 -43.91 9.18
C ALA A 5 44.16 -44.19 9.06
N HIS A 6 43.33 -43.16 9.18
CA HIS A 6 41.88 -43.28 8.95
C HIS A 6 41.56 -43.54 7.45
N PRO A 7 40.61 -44.42 7.12
CA PRO A 7 40.19 -44.66 5.74
C PRO A 7 39.55 -43.42 5.09
N SER A 8 39.68 -43.31 3.76
CA SER A 8 39.00 -42.29 2.95
C SER A 8 37.49 -42.52 2.90
N ASP A 9 36.71 -41.47 2.59
CA ASP A 9 35.25 -41.62 2.44
C ASP A 9 34.90 -42.59 1.30
N ASP A 10 35.71 -42.67 0.24
CA ASP A 10 35.45 -43.59 -0.87
C ASP A 10 35.69 -45.06 -0.50
N ALA A 11 36.70 -45.35 0.33
CA ALA A 11 36.88 -46.68 0.92
C ALA A 11 35.70 -47.05 1.83
N ILE A 12 35.15 -46.09 2.57
CA ILE A 12 33.95 -46.28 3.39
C ILE A 12 32.70 -46.51 2.51
N ARG A 13 32.51 -45.72 1.44
CA ARG A 13 31.40 -45.88 0.48
C ARG A 13 31.45 -47.26 -0.19
N PHE A 14 32.63 -47.68 -0.67
CA PHE A 14 32.86 -48.98 -1.30
C PHE A 14 32.56 -50.16 -0.36
N TYR A 15 32.94 -50.04 0.92
CA TYR A 15 32.57 -51.01 1.96
C TYR A 15 31.05 -51.03 2.23
N LEU A 16 30.41 -49.86 2.29
CA LEU A 16 28.96 -49.75 2.50
C LEU A 16 28.12 -50.24 1.31
N SER A 17 28.65 -50.20 0.09
CA SER A 17 28.02 -50.76 -1.11
C SER A 17 28.30 -52.26 -1.31
N GLY A 18 28.93 -52.93 -0.34
CA GLY A 18 29.19 -54.38 -0.39
C GLY A 18 30.35 -54.80 -1.30
N GLY A 19 31.27 -53.90 -1.63
CA GLY A 19 32.40 -54.19 -2.53
C GLY A 19 33.40 -55.19 -1.95
N THR A 20 33.59 -56.34 -2.63
CA THR A 20 34.46 -57.43 -2.19
C THR A 20 35.84 -57.44 -2.88
N GLN A 21 36.80 -56.68 -2.35
CA GLN A 21 38.23 -56.83 -2.66
C GLN A 21 38.94 -57.54 -1.48
N PRO A 22 39.49 -58.76 -1.66
CA PRO A 22 39.89 -59.63 -0.54
C PRO A 22 40.96 -59.08 0.41
N SER A 23 41.86 -58.22 -0.08
CA SER A 23 43.05 -57.78 0.65
C SER A 23 42.86 -56.60 1.61
N GLY A 24 41.68 -55.96 1.63
CA GLY A 24 41.46 -54.70 2.37
C GLY A 24 40.29 -54.68 3.38
N ILE A 25 39.42 -55.70 3.39
CA ILE A 25 38.13 -55.62 4.12
C ILE A 25 38.27 -55.96 5.61
N GLU A 26 39.10 -56.93 5.96
CA GLU A 26 39.31 -57.36 7.35
C GLU A 26 39.85 -56.24 8.26
N PRO A 27 40.92 -55.51 7.86
CA PRO A 27 41.43 -54.38 8.64
C PRO A 27 40.44 -53.22 8.71
N LEU A 28 39.74 -52.93 7.60
CA LEU A 28 38.76 -51.84 7.53
C LEU A 28 37.56 -52.11 8.44
N ARG A 29 37.01 -53.32 8.44
CA ARG A 29 35.93 -53.75 9.33
C ARG A 29 36.34 -53.68 10.80
N HIS A 30 37.57 -54.09 11.13
CA HIS A 30 38.10 -53.97 12.49
C HIS A 30 38.23 -52.51 12.93
N HIS A 31 38.79 -51.64 12.07
CA HIS A 31 38.94 -50.20 12.35
C HIS A 31 37.59 -49.47 12.47
N LEU A 32 36.62 -49.76 11.61
CA LEU A 32 35.25 -49.22 11.73
C LEU A 32 34.53 -49.75 12.98
N GLY A 33 34.91 -50.92 13.49
CA GLY A 33 34.42 -51.48 14.74
C GLY A 33 34.94 -50.76 15.99
N SER A 34 36.20 -50.28 15.99
CA SER A 34 36.87 -49.68 17.15
C SER A 34 36.92 -48.14 17.14
N CYS A 35 37.04 -47.52 15.95
CA CYS A 35 37.26 -46.08 15.81
C CYS A 35 35.96 -45.25 15.89
N ALA A 36 35.79 -44.47 16.97
CA ALA A 36 34.63 -43.60 17.15
C ALA A 36 34.47 -42.54 16.03
N TYR A 37 35.57 -41.95 15.57
CA TYR A 37 35.58 -40.95 14.50
C TYR A 37 35.07 -41.52 13.17
N CYS A 38 35.54 -42.72 12.78
CA CYS A 38 35.08 -43.35 11.55
C CYS A 38 33.65 -43.88 11.64
N ARG A 39 33.16 -44.30 12.82
CA ARG A 39 31.74 -44.64 13.03
C ARG A 39 30.82 -43.43 12.79
N ALA A 40 31.21 -42.24 13.24
CA ALA A 40 30.47 -41.01 12.97
C ALA A 40 30.45 -40.68 11.46
N ARG A 41 31.58 -40.84 10.75
CA ARG A 41 31.65 -40.67 9.28
C ARG A 41 30.78 -41.68 8.53
N VAL A 42 30.75 -42.95 8.95
CA VAL A 42 29.84 -43.97 8.38
C VAL A 42 28.37 -43.56 8.52
N ALA A 43 27.96 -43.04 9.68
CA ALA A 43 26.60 -42.55 9.89
C ALA A 43 26.28 -41.33 9.01
N ALA A 44 27.22 -40.39 8.87
CA ALA A 44 27.07 -39.24 7.99
C ALA A 44 26.92 -39.63 6.51
N ILE A 45 27.73 -40.58 6.02
CA ILE A 45 27.68 -41.08 4.63
C ILE A 45 26.36 -41.81 4.36
N LYS A 46 25.85 -42.62 5.30
CA LYS A 46 24.52 -43.25 5.18
C LYS A 46 23.39 -42.22 5.08
N ASN A 47 23.47 -41.12 5.84
CA ASN A 47 22.50 -40.03 5.78
C ASN A 47 22.65 -39.12 4.55
N GLN A 48 23.78 -39.16 3.84
CA GLN A 48 23.95 -38.52 2.52
C GLN A 48 23.29 -39.34 1.41
N ALA A 49 23.37 -40.67 1.46
CA ALA A 49 22.76 -41.56 0.46
C ALA A 49 21.21 -41.51 0.43
N THR A 50 20.57 -40.96 1.47
CA THR A 50 19.11 -40.74 1.55
C THR A 50 18.69 -39.32 1.13
N ARG A 51 19.62 -38.48 0.67
CA ARG A 51 19.33 -37.16 0.10
C ARG A 51 19.44 -37.22 -1.43
N PRO A 52 18.52 -36.61 -2.20
CA PRO A 52 18.69 -36.51 -3.65
C PRO A 52 19.96 -35.70 -3.98
N PRO A 53 20.68 -36.02 -5.07
CA PRO A 53 21.95 -35.39 -5.39
C PRO A 53 21.77 -33.93 -5.81
N VAL A 54 22.78 -33.12 -5.51
CA VAL A 54 22.91 -31.74 -6.03
C VAL A 54 23.50 -31.83 -7.44
N PRO A 55 22.92 -31.15 -8.45
CA PRO A 55 23.45 -31.19 -9.83
C PRO A 55 24.72 -30.35 -10.01
N ASP A 56 25.49 -30.71 -11.04
CA ASP A 56 26.77 -30.13 -11.44
C ASP A 56 26.59 -28.72 -12.07
N PRO A 57 27.42 -27.68 -11.80
CA PRO A 57 27.15 -26.30 -12.23
C PRO A 57 27.20 -26.03 -13.74
N THR A 58 27.50 -27.03 -14.57
CA THR A 58 27.62 -26.88 -16.04
C THR A 58 26.47 -27.49 -16.84
N ASP A 59 25.62 -28.32 -16.23
CA ASP A 59 24.40 -28.86 -16.86
C ASP A 59 23.15 -28.11 -16.37
N THR A 60 23.00 -26.87 -16.81
CA THR A 60 21.77 -26.08 -16.62
C THR A 60 20.86 -26.31 -17.83
N PRO A 61 19.76 -27.09 -17.73
CA PRO A 61 18.73 -27.08 -18.77
C PRO A 61 18.09 -25.69 -18.83
N PRO A 62 17.66 -25.20 -20.02
CA PRO A 62 17.12 -23.86 -20.18
C PRO A 62 15.91 -23.65 -19.26
N ALA A 63 15.94 -22.58 -18.47
CA ALA A 63 14.94 -22.32 -17.44
C ALA A 63 13.53 -22.10 -18.04
N THR A 64 12.71 -23.14 -17.92
CA THR A 64 11.25 -23.14 -18.02
C THR A 64 10.62 -22.30 -16.89
N GLU A 65 9.28 -22.28 -16.80
CA GLU A 65 8.56 -21.61 -15.70
C GLU A 65 9.04 -22.05 -14.31
N ASP A 66 9.55 -23.28 -14.21
CA ASP A 66 10.14 -23.88 -13.02
C ASP A 66 11.30 -23.06 -12.42
N GLY A 67 12.12 -22.41 -13.24
CA GLY A 67 13.29 -21.65 -12.76
C GLY A 67 12.90 -20.37 -11.99
N ALA A 68 11.82 -19.71 -12.39
CA ALA A 68 11.31 -18.54 -11.68
C ALA A 68 10.67 -18.93 -10.34
N LEU A 69 9.94 -20.05 -10.31
CA LEU A 69 9.35 -20.56 -9.08
C LEU A 69 10.41 -21.09 -8.10
N ALA A 70 11.46 -21.76 -8.59
CA ALA A 70 12.59 -22.19 -7.78
C ALA A 70 13.34 -21.01 -7.13
N ALA A 71 13.55 -19.91 -7.87
CA ALA A 71 14.12 -18.69 -7.31
C ALA A 71 13.25 -18.08 -6.20
N LEU A 72 11.92 -18.10 -6.33
CA LEU A 72 11.01 -17.63 -5.28
C LEU A 72 10.95 -18.58 -4.06
N GLN A 73 11.11 -19.88 -4.25
CA GLN A 73 11.24 -20.83 -3.14
C GLN A 73 12.54 -20.58 -2.35
N GLN A 74 13.66 -20.31 -3.04
CA GLN A 74 14.93 -19.97 -2.40
C GLN A 74 14.93 -18.60 -1.72
N LEU A 75 14.13 -17.64 -2.20
CA LEU A 75 13.98 -16.31 -1.58
C LEU A 75 13.43 -16.40 -0.15
N GLY A 76 12.53 -17.38 0.11
CA GLY A 76 11.90 -17.58 1.41
C GLY A 76 11.02 -16.39 1.85
N GLY A 77 10.42 -16.46 3.04
CA GLY A 77 9.67 -15.34 3.64
C GLY A 77 8.35 -14.95 2.94
N TYR A 78 7.92 -15.70 1.92
CA TYR A 78 6.68 -15.45 1.17
C TYR A 78 5.76 -16.67 1.14
N THR A 79 4.45 -16.43 1.20
CA THR A 79 3.39 -17.43 1.03
C THR A 79 2.31 -16.92 0.07
N ASN A 80 1.34 -17.76 -0.30
CA ASN A 80 0.27 -17.44 -1.25
C ASN A 80 0.79 -16.85 -2.59
N VAL A 81 1.95 -17.32 -3.05
CA VAL A 81 2.58 -16.88 -4.29
C VAL A 81 1.68 -17.26 -5.48
N ARG A 82 1.21 -16.27 -6.22
CA ARG A 82 0.36 -16.44 -7.40
C ARG A 82 0.83 -15.52 -8.52
N GLU A 83 0.95 -16.07 -9.73
CA GLU A 83 1.26 -15.24 -10.89
C GLU A 83 0.19 -14.18 -11.15
N LEU A 84 0.64 -12.96 -11.45
CA LEU A 84 -0.18 -11.87 -11.99
C LEU A 84 -0.01 -11.74 -13.50
N LYS A 85 1.22 -11.89 -14.01
CA LYS A 85 1.56 -11.66 -15.43
C LYS A 85 2.95 -12.20 -15.80
N ALA A 86 3.03 -13.10 -16.78
CA ALA A 86 4.25 -13.35 -17.56
C ALA A 86 4.45 -12.32 -18.68
N GLY A 87 5.70 -12.02 -19.04
CA GLY A 87 6.05 -11.16 -20.17
C GLY A 87 7.53 -11.24 -20.56
N GLY A 88 7.91 -10.52 -21.63
CA GLY A 88 9.24 -10.64 -22.25
C GLY A 88 10.46 -10.23 -21.40
N MET A 89 10.25 -9.63 -20.23
CA MET A 89 11.31 -9.30 -19.26
C MET A 89 11.33 -10.23 -18.03
N GLY A 90 10.33 -11.11 -17.89
CA GLY A 90 10.17 -11.93 -16.69
C GLY A 90 8.72 -12.11 -16.25
N VAL A 91 8.55 -12.64 -15.05
CA VAL A 91 7.26 -13.03 -14.49
C VAL A 91 6.99 -12.23 -13.22
N VAL A 92 5.77 -11.70 -13.10
CA VAL A 92 5.31 -10.88 -11.99
C VAL A 92 4.35 -11.71 -11.13
N TYR A 93 4.69 -11.87 -9.86
CA TYR A 93 3.89 -12.61 -8.87
C TYR A 93 3.35 -11.65 -7.80
N LEU A 94 2.15 -11.96 -7.29
CA LEU A 94 1.65 -11.47 -6.02
C LEU A 94 2.04 -12.48 -4.95
N ALA A 95 2.57 -12.03 -3.83
CA ALA A 95 2.88 -12.90 -2.70
C ALA A 95 2.58 -12.21 -1.37
N ARG A 96 2.22 -12.98 -0.35
CA ARG A 96 2.09 -12.50 1.02
C ARG A 96 3.45 -12.58 1.70
N ASN A 97 4.02 -11.45 2.07
CA ASN A 97 5.18 -11.40 2.95
C ASN A 97 4.77 -11.96 4.33
N ILE A 98 5.51 -12.94 4.85
CA ILE A 98 5.18 -13.66 6.09
C ILE A 98 5.45 -12.79 7.32
N ASP A 99 6.52 -11.99 7.31
CA ASP A 99 6.92 -11.17 8.46
C ASP A 99 6.01 -9.94 8.62
N PHE A 100 5.74 -9.24 7.51
CA PHE A 100 4.90 -8.04 7.49
C PHE A 100 3.41 -8.32 7.30
N GLN A 101 3.04 -9.59 7.08
CA GLN A 101 1.67 -10.03 6.79
C GLN A 101 0.94 -9.10 5.80
N ARG A 102 1.60 -8.76 4.67
CA ARG A 102 1.07 -7.87 3.63
C ARG A 102 1.31 -8.43 2.23
N ASP A 103 0.52 -8.01 1.25
CA ASP A 103 0.73 -8.38 -0.14
C ASP A 103 1.84 -7.52 -0.76
N GLU A 104 2.78 -8.16 -1.45
CA GLU A 104 3.89 -7.54 -2.16
C GLU A 104 3.97 -8.12 -3.58
N VAL A 105 4.55 -7.34 -4.50
CA VAL A 105 4.77 -7.77 -5.88
C VAL A 105 6.22 -8.21 -6.04
N LEU A 106 6.40 -9.44 -6.48
CA LEU A 106 7.70 -10.05 -6.78
C LEU A 106 7.86 -10.13 -8.29
N LYS A 107 8.66 -9.23 -8.87
CA LYS A 107 8.99 -9.26 -10.30
C LYS A 107 10.30 -10.01 -10.48
N VAL A 108 10.18 -11.26 -10.91
CA VAL A 108 11.30 -12.14 -11.27
C VAL A 108 11.75 -11.80 -12.67
N ILE A 109 12.93 -11.21 -12.79
CA ILE A 109 13.50 -10.74 -14.04
C ILE A 109 14.42 -11.84 -14.55
N LYS A 110 14.05 -12.44 -15.69
CA LYS A 110 14.77 -13.58 -16.25
C LYS A 110 16.22 -13.17 -16.53
N PRO A 111 17.23 -13.90 -16.03
CA PRO A 111 18.60 -13.69 -16.48
C PRO A 111 18.64 -14.08 -17.94
N THR A 112 18.89 -13.10 -18.80
CA THR A 112 19.47 -13.41 -20.09
C THR A 112 20.89 -13.88 -19.80
N GLU A 113 21.17 -15.18 -19.97
CA GLU A 113 22.54 -15.72 -19.81
C GLU A 113 23.54 -15.06 -20.81
N GLN A 114 22.99 -14.33 -21.79
CA GLN A 114 23.67 -13.52 -22.79
C GLN A 114 23.93 -12.05 -22.37
N MET A 115 23.41 -11.59 -21.21
CA MET A 115 23.58 -10.22 -20.72
C MET A 115 25.05 -9.96 -20.37
N SER A 116 25.68 -9.03 -21.08
CA SER A 116 27.08 -8.67 -20.83
C SER A 116 27.25 -7.99 -19.46
N ALA A 117 28.50 -7.88 -18.99
CA ALA A 117 28.80 -7.20 -17.73
C ALA A 117 28.31 -5.74 -17.74
N GLU A 118 28.39 -5.07 -18.89
CA GLU A 118 27.92 -3.70 -19.11
C GLU A 118 26.40 -3.60 -19.01
N ALA A 119 25.68 -4.59 -19.57
CA ALA A 119 24.23 -4.64 -19.53
C ALA A 119 23.71 -4.88 -18.10
N ARG A 120 24.36 -5.78 -17.33
CA ARG A 120 24.07 -5.97 -15.90
C ARG A 120 24.40 -4.72 -15.06
N ALA A 121 25.54 -4.09 -15.30
CA ALA A 121 25.93 -2.86 -14.60
C ALA A 121 24.95 -1.70 -14.89
N ARG A 122 24.48 -1.58 -16.14
CA ARG A 122 23.47 -0.58 -16.52
C ARG A 122 22.11 -0.90 -15.90
N PHE A 123 21.72 -2.17 -15.87
CA PHE A 123 20.48 -2.60 -15.25
C PHE A 123 20.40 -2.24 -13.76
N ARG A 124 21.50 -2.42 -13.00
CA ARG A 124 21.58 -1.94 -11.61
C ARG A 124 21.43 -0.42 -11.49
N ARG A 125 22.05 0.37 -12.38
CA ARG A 125 21.91 1.85 -12.38
C ARG A 125 20.48 2.31 -12.62
N GLU A 126 19.74 1.64 -13.51
CA GLU A 126 18.32 1.95 -13.73
C GLU A 126 17.49 1.61 -12.47
N ILE A 127 17.76 0.49 -11.78
CA ILE A 127 17.15 0.16 -10.47
C ILE A 127 17.51 1.18 -9.39
N GLU A 128 18.77 1.63 -9.31
CA GLU A 128 19.22 2.66 -8.38
C GLU A 128 18.55 4.01 -8.66
N ALA A 129 18.31 4.35 -9.93
CA ALA A 129 17.54 5.53 -10.33
C ALA A 129 16.07 5.41 -9.91
N MET A 130 15.43 4.25 -10.13
CA MET A 130 14.07 3.97 -9.63
C MET A 130 13.98 4.11 -8.11
N GLY A 131 14.98 3.64 -7.36
CA GLY A 131 15.04 3.74 -5.89
C GLY A 131 15.07 5.18 -5.35
N ARG A 132 15.35 6.18 -6.19
CA ARG A 132 15.29 7.62 -5.84
C ARG A 132 13.91 8.23 -6.08
N LEU A 133 12.99 7.49 -6.72
CA LEU A 133 11.62 7.92 -6.97
C LEU A 133 10.71 7.52 -5.79
N ASN A 134 10.52 8.44 -4.84
CA ASN A 134 9.55 8.30 -3.77
C ASN A 134 8.42 9.34 -3.94
N HIS A 135 7.25 8.88 -4.41
CA HIS A 135 6.09 9.74 -4.69
C HIS A 135 4.78 8.96 -4.51
N PRO A 136 3.69 9.56 -3.99
CA PRO A 136 2.39 8.88 -3.83
C PRO A 136 1.80 8.30 -5.12
N ASN A 137 2.24 8.77 -6.30
CA ASN A 137 1.80 8.28 -7.61
C ASN A 137 2.85 7.46 -8.37
N ILE A 138 3.86 6.94 -7.67
CA ILE A 138 4.84 5.98 -8.20
C ILE A 138 4.80 4.72 -7.33
N VAL A 139 5.04 3.55 -7.92
CA VAL A 139 5.22 2.27 -7.20
C VAL A 139 6.60 2.25 -6.56
N THR A 140 6.61 2.08 -5.24
CA THR A 140 7.79 2.07 -4.38
C THR A 140 8.47 0.70 -4.46
N PRO A 141 9.71 0.61 -4.98
CA PRO A 141 10.52 -0.59 -4.80
C PRO A 141 10.95 -0.70 -3.33
N TYR A 142 10.87 -1.89 -2.76
CA TYR A 142 11.31 -2.15 -1.39
C TYR A 142 12.75 -2.68 -1.36
N VAL A 143 13.04 -3.69 -2.19
CA VAL A 143 14.36 -4.32 -2.22
C VAL A 143 14.59 -5.08 -3.53
N VAL A 144 15.86 -5.20 -3.92
CA VAL A 144 16.29 -6.10 -5.00
C VAL A 144 17.12 -7.22 -4.40
N ARG A 145 16.89 -8.44 -4.88
CA ARG A 145 17.61 -9.65 -4.49
C ARG A 145 18.13 -10.36 -5.74
N GLU A 146 19.29 -10.97 -5.62
CA GLU A 146 19.82 -11.93 -6.59
C GLU A 146 19.69 -13.32 -5.97
N VAL A 147 18.93 -14.21 -6.59
CA VAL A 147 18.58 -15.54 -6.07
C VAL A 147 18.56 -16.53 -7.23
N ALA A 148 19.17 -17.71 -7.11
CA ALA A 148 19.26 -18.69 -8.20
C ALA A 148 19.67 -18.07 -9.57
N SER A 149 20.63 -17.14 -9.56
CA SER A 149 21.10 -16.37 -10.72
C SER A 149 20.06 -15.46 -11.40
N VAL A 150 18.85 -15.30 -10.84
CA VAL A 150 17.82 -14.35 -11.31
C VAL A 150 17.77 -13.11 -10.42
N LEU A 151 17.30 -11.98 -10.96
CA LEU A 151 17.03 -10.78 -10.17
C LEU A 151 15.55 -10.72 -9.80
N VAL A 152 15.25 -10.61 -8.50
CA VAL A 152 13.90 -10.43 -7.98
C VAL A 152 13.77 -9.01 -7.43
N LEU A 153 12.92 -8.21 -8.07
CA LEU A 153 12.51 -6.88 -7.60
C LEU A 153 11.24 -7.02 -6.75
N ILE A 154 11.35 -6.66 -5.48
CA ILE A 154 10.27 -6.69 -4.49
C ILE A 154 9.74 -5.25 -4.33
N MET A 155 8.43 -5.06 -4.50
CA MET A 155 7.80 -3.73 -4.51
C MET A 155 6.38 -3.75 -3.91
N GLU A 156 5.82 -2.58 -3.65
CA GLU A 156 4.46 -2.46 -3.12
C GLU A 156 3.39 -3.06 -4.06
N PHE A 157 2.36 -3.68 -3.49
CA PHE A 157 1.16 -4.02 -4.23
C PHE A 157 0.17 -2.83 -4.25
N ALA A 158 -0.02 -2.22 -5.41
CA ALA A 158 -0.82 -0.99 -5.59
C ALA A 158 -2.18 -1.21 -6.29
N GLY A 159 -2.77 -2.40 -6.22
CA GLY A 159 -4.10 -2.70 -6.75
C GLY A 159 -4.11 -3.33 -8.15
N GLU A 160 -5.19 -3.08 -8.91
CA GLU A 160 -5.34 -3.59 -10.27
C GLU A 160 -4.80 -2.59 -11.31
N SER A 161 -4.55 -3.02 -12.55
CA SER A 161 -4.17 -2.08 -13.61
C SER A 161 -5.34 -1.18 -14.06
N LEU A 162 -5.06 0.01 -14.57
CA LEU A 162 -6.05 0.91 -15.17
C LEU A 162 -6.77 0.23 -16.35
N GLU A 163 -6.06 -0.62 -17.10
CA GLU A 163 -6.66 -1.50 -18.12
C GLU A 163 -7.74 -2.41 -17.52
N SER A 164 -7.41 -3.14 -16.45
CA SER A 164 -8.33 -4.02 -15.72
C SER A 164 -9.52 -3.22 -15.17
N PHE A 165 -9.25 -2.08 -14.53
CA PHE A 165 -10.24 -1.20 -13.92
C PHE A 165 -11.26 -0.67 -14.95
N VAL A 166 -10.78 -0.16 -16.09
CA VAL A 166 -11.60 0.36 -17.19
C VAL A 166 -12.44 -0.75 -17.83
N ARG A 167 -11.83 -1.90 -18.17
CA ARG A 167 -12.54 -3.06 -18.73
C ARG A 167 -13.60 -3.61 -17.76
N ARG A 168 -13.27 -3.72 -16.47
CA ARG A 168 -14.17 -4.20 -15.39
C ARG A 168 -15.37 -3.29 -15.18
N ARG A 169 -15.21 -1.98 -15.39
CA ARG A 169 -16.29 -0.98 -15.31
C ARG A 169 -17.02 -0.74 -16.63
N ARG A 170 -16.51 -1.26 -17.75
CA ARG A 170 -16.98 -1.01 -19.13
C ARG A 170 -16.88 0.47 -19.52
N GLY A 171 -15.74 1.08 -19.21
CA GLY A 171 -15.47 2.52 -19.34
C GLY A 171 -15.55 3.26 -18.01
N VAL A 172 -15.18 4.54 -18.01
CA VAL A 172 -15.27 5.44 -16.84
C VAL A 172 -15.80 6.82 -17.26
N PRO A 173 -16.47 7.57 -16.36
CA PRO A 173 -16.90 8.94 -16.67
C PRO A 173 -15.71 9.87 -16.98
N PRO A 174 -15.86 10.87 -17.87
CA PRO A 174 -14.80 11.81 -18.23
C PRO A 174 -14.11 12.46 -17.02
N ALA A 175 -14.87 13.00 -16.06
CA ALA A 175 -14.33 13.59 -14.83
C ALA A 175 -13.49 12.59 -13.99
N LEU A 176 -13.82 11.29 -14.00
CA LEU A 176 -13.00 10.27 -13.35
C LEU A 176 -11.72 9.98 -14.14
N ALA A 177 -11.79 9.91 -15.48
CA ALA A 177 -10.60 9.78 -16.31
C ALA A 177 -9.61 10.93 -16.08
N CYS A 178 -10.11 12.18 -16.04
CA CYS A 178 -9.30 13.36 -15.69
C CYS A 178 -8.57 13.18 -14.35
N ARG A 179 -9.29 12.80 -13.28
CA ARG A 179 -8.71 12.61 -11.94
C ARG A 179 -7.69 11.46 -11.86
N LEU A 180 -7.85 10.40 -12.64
CA LEU A 180 -6.90 9.28 -12.67
C LEU A 180 -5.63 9.64 -13.46
N ILE A 181 -5.80 10.30 -14.62
CA ILE A 181 -4.68 10.68 -15.49
C ILE A 181 -3.89 11.87 -14.92
N ALA A 182 -4.54 12.82 -14.23
CA ALA A 182 -3.86 13.89 -13.51
C ALA A 182 -2.91 13.35 -12.42
N GLN A 183 -3.35 12.35 -11.65
CA GLN A 183 -2.49 11.67 -10.66
C GLN A 183 -1.29 10.96 -11.31
N ALA A 184 -1.47 10.34 -12.47
CA ALA A 184 -0.35 9.77 -13.22
C ALA A 184 0.62 10.86 -13.72
N ALA A 185 0.10 12.00 -14.18
CA ALA A 185 0.90 13.14 -14.59
C ALA A 185 1.71 13.73 -13.41
N ASP A 186 1.19 13.76 -12.18
CA ASP A 186 1.95 14.14 -10.99
C ASP A 186 3.15 13.18 -10.75
N GLY A 187 2.93 11.87 -10.94
CA GLY A 187 4.00 10.87 -10.86
C GLY A 187 5.08 11.04 -11.94
N LEU A 188 4.68 11.37 -13.17
CA LEU A 188 5.62 11.70 -14.24
C LEU A 188 6.39 13.01 -13.99
N GLN A 189 5.74 14.02 -13.38
CA GLN A 189 6.41 15.27 -13.00
C GLN A 189 7.55 15.02 -12.01
N HIS A 190 7.30 14.23 -10.96
CA HIS A 190 8.32 13.86 -9.96
C HIS A 190 9.50 13.09 -10.56
N ALA A 191 9.24 12.26 -11.58
CA ALA A 191 10.28 11.56 -12.33
C ALA A 191 11.07 12.50 -13.26
N HIS A 192 10.38 13.41 -13.93
CA HIS A 192 10.99 14.44 -14.79
C HIS A 192 11.97 15.33 -14.04
N GLU A 193 11.62 15.78 -12.84
CA GLU A 193 12.48 16.55 -11.92
C GLU A 193 13.75 15.81 -11.48
N ARG A 194 13.81 14.49 -11.72
CA ARG A 194 14.96 13.62 -11.44
C ARG A 194 15.59 13.07 -12.73
N GLU A 195 15.29 13.71 -13.86
CA GLU A 195 15.79 13.39 -15.20
C GLU A 195 15.43 11.96 -15.68
N VAL A 196 14.37 11.37 -15.12
CA VAL A 196 13.88 10.03 -15.48
C VAL A 196 12.72 10.12 -16.47
N VAL A 197 12.87 9.43 -17.61
CA VAL A 197 11.83 9.21 -18.63
C VAL A 197 11.45 7.72 -18.63
N HIS A 198 10.16 7.43 -18.57
CA HIS A 198 9.61 6.08 -18.40
C HIS A 198 9.63 5.25 -19.69
N ARG A 199 9.28 5.83 -20.84
CA ARG A 199 9.30 5.21 -22.19
C ARG A 199 8.34 4.02 -22.42
N ASP A 200 7.42 3.73 -21.50
CA ASP A 200 6.43 2.64 -21.63
C ASP A 200 5.16 2.92 -20.80
N ILE A 201 4.67 4.17 -20.82
CA ILE A 201 3.40 4.51 -20.18
C ILE A 201 2.24 3.90 -20.98
N LYS A 202 1.38 3.15 -20.29
CA LYS A 202 0.21 2.47 -20.87
C LYS A 202 -0.78 2.07 -19.77
N PRO A 203 -2.05 1.78 -20.11
CA PRO A 203 -3.07 1.36 -19.15
C PRO A 203 -2.69 0.16 -18.25
N SER A 204 -1.82 -0.75 -18.72
CA SER A 204 -1.36 -1.90 -17.91
C SER A 204 -0.17 -1.62 -16.98
N ASN A 205 0.48 -0.45 -17.10
CA ASN A 205 1.56 -0.01 -16.20
C ASN A 205 1.09 1.09 -15.21
N ILE A 206 -0.12 1.61 -15.38
CA ILE A 206 -0.78 2.46 -14.39
C ILE A 206 -1.63 1.57 -13.49
N LEU A 207 -1.40 1.62 -12.18
CA LEU A 207 -2.14 0.85 -11.17
C LEU A 207 -3.14 1.73 -10.44
N VAL A 208 -4.28 1.15 -10.07
CA VAL A 208 -5.41 1.80 -9.41
C VAL A 208 -5.80 0.97 -8.18
N SER A 209 -5.79 1.62 -7.02
CA SER A 209 -6.26 1.05 -5.75
C SER A 209 -7.31 1.96 -5.10
N GLU A 210 -8.12 1.39 -4.22
CA GLU A 210 -9.06 2.16 -3.39
C GLU A 210 -8.52 2.23 -1.96
N VAL A 211 -8.07 3.42 -1.55
CA VAL A 211 -7.48 3.69 -0.24
C VAL A 211 -8.39 4.65 0.51
N SER A 212 -8.91 4.22 1.66
CA SER A 212 -9.83 5.01 2.50
C SER A 212 -11.02 5.61 1.75
N GLY A 213 -11.59 4.85 0.80
CA GLY A 213 -12.73 5.30 -0.01
C GLY A 213 -12.37 6.35 -1.06
N ARG A 214 -11.12 6.38 -1.54
CA ARG A 214 -10.69 7.20 -2.69
C ARG A 214 -9.82 6.38 -3.63
N LEU A 215 -9.87 6.68 -4.92
CA LEU A 215 -9.05 6.02 -5.93
C LEU A 215 -7.66 6.68 -6.01
N GLN A 216 -6.63 5.92 -5.64
CA GLN A 216 -5.24 6.30 -5.78
C GLN A 216 -4.63 5.64 -7.03
N VAL A 217 -3.88 6.42 -7.79
CA VAL A 217 -3.13 5.97 -8.97
C VAL A 217 -1.64 5.89 -8.67
N LYS A 218 -0.97 4.82 -9.10
CA LYS A 218 0.50 4.68 -9.05
C LYS A 218 1.04 4.15 -10.37
N ILE A 219 2.14 4.72 -10.86
CA ILE A 219 2.86 4.24 -12.05
C ILE A 219 3.87 3.16 -11.66
N ALA A 220 3.80 2.00 -12.32
CA ALA A 220 4.71 0.87 -12.18
C ALA A 220 5.68 0.78 -13.37
N ASP A 221 6.77 0.02 -13.23
CA ASP A 221 7.70 -0.33 -14.33
C ASP A 221 8.55 0.81 -14.93
N PHE A 222 8.83 1.88 -14.16
CA PHE A 222 9.86 2.89 -14.49
C PHE A 222 11.22 2.26 -14.88
N GLY A 223 11.96 2.91 -15.79
CA GLY A 223 13.38 2.59 -16.09
C GLY A 223 13.64 1.30 -16.88
N LEU A 224 12.85 0.25 -16.66
CA LEU A 224 13.11 -1.08 -17.21
C LEU A 224 13.02 -1.16 -18.75
N ALA A 225 12.29 -0.23 -19.39
CA ALA A 225 12.15 -0.16 -20.85
C ALA A 225 13.47 0.20 -21.57
N LYS A 226 14.32 1.05 -20.97
CA LYS A 226 15.62 1.40 -21.55
C LYS A 226 16.58 0.21 -21.54
N ALA A 227 16.55 -0.59 -20.47
CA ALA A 227 17.30 -1.82 -20.39
C ALA A 227 16.86 -2.86 -21.45
N ARG A 228 15.55 -2.95 -21.76
CA ARG A 228 15.01 -3.80 -22.83
C ARG A 228 15.59 -3.45 -24.20
N LEU A 229 15.66 -2.17 -24.55
CA LEU A 229 16.17 -1.68 -25.84
C LEU A 229 17.67 -1.96 -26.03
N GLU A 230 18.45 -1.87 -24.96
CA GLU A 230 19.92 -1.95 -25.04
C GLU A 230 20.47 -3.36 -24.80
N ALA A 231 19.75 -4.23 -24.07
CA ALA A 231 20.14 -5.63 -23.90
C ALA A 231 20.12 -6.43 -25.22
N GLY A 232 19.25 -6.05 -26.17
CA GLY A 232 19.23 -6.62 -27.53
C GLY A 232 20.30 -6.04 -28.48
N SER A 233 21.07 -5.04 -28.06
CA SER A 233 21.95 -4.27 -28.95
C SER A 233 23.33 -4.91 -29.20
N LYS A 234 23.39 -6.23 -29.43
CA LYS A 234 24.57 -6.89 -30.01
C LYS A 234 24.33 -7.17 -31.50
N THR A 235 24.84 -6.26 -32.35
CA THR A 235 24.96 -6.44 -33.81
C THR A 235 23.64 -6.47 -34.60
N ILE A 236 22.90 -5.36 -34.62
CA ILE A 236 21.77 -5.20 -35.55
C ILE A 236 22.31 -4.91 -36.96
N LYS A 237 22.36 -5.93 -37.82
CA LYS A 237 22.32 -5.72 -39.28
C LYS A 237 20.86 -5.49 -39.71
N PRO A 238 20.58 -4.57 -40.65
CA PRO A 238 19.23 -4.41 -41.17
C PRO A 238 18.86 -5.62 -42.03
N GLY A 239 17.91 -6.43 -41.56
CA GLY A 239 17.38 -7.61 -42.26
C GLY A 239 15.89 -7.80 -41.99
N PRO A 240 15.14 -8.45 -42.90
CA PRO A 240 13.68 -8.51 -42.85
C PRO A 240 13.09 -9.40 -41.74
N GLU A 241 13.91 -10.16 -41.01
CA GLU A 241 13.50 -11.08 -39.92
C GLU A 241 13.08 -10.38 -38.61
N LEU A 242 13.19 -9.05 -38.55
CA LEU A 242 12.85 -8.23 -37.37
C LEU A 242 11.34 -8.17 -37.04
N THR A 243 10.47 -8.74 -37.86
CA THR A 243 9.01 -8.61 -37.76
C THR A 243 8.33 -9.59 -36.80
N GLU A 244 8.88 -10.78 -36.54
CA GLU A 244 8.15 -11.81 -35.77
C GLU A 244 8.41 -11.80 -34.25
N THR A 245 9.61 -11.43 -33.79
CA THR A 245 9.98 -11.71 -32.38
C THR A 245 9.58 -10.62 -31.37
N GLY A 246 9.38 -9.37 -31.76
CA GLY A 246 8.83 -8.29 -30.89
C GLY A 246 9.63 -7.91 -29.63
N ILE A 247 10.77 -8.57 -29.38
CA ILE A 247 11.60 -8.40 -28.18
C ILE A 247 12.52 -7.18 -28.33
N GLY A 248 11.94 -5.98 -28.21
CA GLY A 248 12.74 -4.76 -28.07
C GLY A 248 11.93 -3.47 -28.11
N MET A 249 11.06 -3.32 -29.10
CA MET A 249 10.65 -1.98 -29.58
C MET A 249 9.78 -1.15 -28.62
N GLY A 250 9.07 -1.78 -27.68
CA GLY A 250 8.19 -1.09 -26.72
C GLY A 250 6.79 -1.72 -26.65
N THR A 251 5.75 -0.88 -26.55
CA THR A 251 4.33 -1.28 -26.65
C THR A 251 3.66 -0.47 -27.77
N PRO A 252 3.58 -1.01 -29.01
CA PRO A 252 3.27 -0.22 -30.22
C PRO A 252 2.03 0.69 -30.17
N PRO A 253 0.86 0.31 -29.59
CA PRO A 253 -0.34 1.17 -29.56
C PRO A 253 -0.24 2.44 -28.70
N TYR A 254 0.87 2.65 -27.99
CA TYR A 254 1.10 3.81 -27.10
C TYR A 254 2.44 4.51 -27.38
N MET A 255 3.19 4.07 -28.40
CA MET A 255 4.54 4.55 -28.68
C MET A 255 4.53 5.95 -29.29
N SER A 256 5.42 6.84 -28.84
CA SER A 256 5.57 8.16 -29.46
C SER A 256 6.27 8.08 -30.82
N PRO A 257 6.01 9.02 -31.76
CA PRO A 257 6.68 9.06 -33.05
C PRO A 257 8.20 9.16 -32.92
N GLU A 258 8.69 9.98 -31.99
CA GLU A 258 10.12 10.16 -31.76
C GLU A 258 10.78 8.92 -31.12
N GLN A 259 10.07 8.17 -30.25
CA GLN A 259 10.58 6.92 -29.68
C GLN A 259 10.74 5.81 -30.74
N ALA A 260 9.88 5.82 -31.77
CA ALA A 260 9.99 4.90 -32.91
C ALA A 260 11.20 5.18 -33.81
N VAL A 261 11.65 6.44 -33.87
CA VAL A 261 12.81 6.87 -34.69
C VAL A 261 14.11 6.74 -33.90
N ASP A 262 14.18 7.33 -32.70
CA ASP A 262 15.32 7.18 -31.79
C ASP A 262 14.87 7.14 -30.32
N SER A 263 14.69 5.91 -29.83
CA SER A 263 14.37 5.62 -28.43
C SER A 263 15.40 6.11 -27.39
N LYS A 264 16.62 6.51 -27.78
CA LYS A 264 17.69 6.95 -26.86
C LYS A 264 17.64 8.45 -26.56
N SER A 265 17.28 9.28 -27.53
CA SER A 265 17.23 10.75 -27.41
C SER A 265 15.88 11.31 -26.93
N VAL A 266 14.92 10.45 -26.57
CA VAL A 266 13.60 10.87 -26.07
C VAL A 266 13.65 11.59 -24.72
N ASP A 267 12.78 12.60 -24.58
CA ASP A 267 12.54 13.35 -23.35
C ASP A 267 11.14 13.09 -22.76
N ILE A 268 10.77 13.82 -21.71
CA ILE A 268 9.49 13.66 -20.99
C ILE A 268 8.23 13.79 -21.89
N ARG A 269 8.34 14.46 -23.04
CA ARG A 269 7.22 14.65 -23.97
C ARG A 269 6.81 13.34 -24.68
N THR A 270 7.69 12.33 -24.69
CA THR A 270 7.32 10.95 -25.05
C THR A 270 6.35 10.34 -24.03
N ASP A 271 6.60 10.51 -22.73
CA ASP A 271 5.68 10.00 -21.70
C ASP A 271 4.35 10.77 -21.70
N ILE A 272 4.36 12.08 -21.99
CA ILE A 272 3.14 12.88 -22.19
C ILE A 272 2.29 12.34 -23.36
N TYR A 273 2.93 11.96 -24.47
CA TYR A 273 2.25 11.35 -25.62
C TYR A 273 1.60 10.01 -25.25
N ALA A 274 2.37 9.13 -24.62
CA ALA A 274 1.93 7.81 -24.19
C ALA A 274 0.83 7.89 -23.10
N LEU A 275 0.90 8.89 -22.21
CA LEU A 275 -0.17 9.22 -21.28
C LEU A 275 -1.43 9.75 -21.99
N GLY A 276 -1.27 10.48 -23.09
CA GLY A 276 -2.38 10.93 -23.94
C GLY A 276 -3.10 9.75 -24.60
N CYS A 277 -2.36 8.81 -25.18
CA CYS A 277 -2.90 7.55 -25.69
C CYS A 277 -3.60 6.74 -24.57
N THR A 278 -3.09 6.80 -23.34
CA THR A 278 -3.67 6.16 -22.16
C THR A 278 -4.96 6.85 -21.69
N LEU A 279 -5.04 8.18 -21.73
CA LEU A 279 -6.28 8.94 -21.51
C LEU A 279 -7.34 8.59 -22.55
N TYR A 280 -6.95 8.53 -23.83
CA TYR A 280 -7.83 8.13 -24.93
C TYR A 280 -8.43 6.75 -24.66
N PHE A 281 -7.59 5.74 -24.39
CA PHE A 281 -8.04 4.39 -24.00
C PHE A 281 -8.96 4.42 -22.77
N THR A 282 -8.68 5.25 -21.78
CA THR A 282 -9.49 5.34 -20.55
C THR A 282 -10.93 5.81 -20.86
N LEU A 283 -11.10 6.64 -21.88
CA LEU A 283 -12.39 7.19 -22.30
C LEU A 283 -13.13 6.32 -23.34
N THR A 284 -12.41 5.68 -24.26
CA THR A 284 -13.00 4.92 -25.39
C THR A 284 -12.91 3.41 -25.24
N GLN A 285 -12.14 2.90 -24.26
CA GLN A 285 -11.75 1.49 -24.07
C GLN A 285 -10.85 0.94 -25.20
N GLN A 286 -10.33 1.80 -26.10
CA GLN A 286 -9.51 1.42 -27.25
C GLN A 286 -8.35 2.43 -27.42
N PRO A 287 -7.13 2.00 -27.80
CA PRO A 287 -6.06 2.94 -28.13
C PRO A 287 -6.45 3.84 -29.33
N PRO A 288 -5.80 5.01 -29.54
CA PRO A 288 -6.14 5.93 -30.63
C PRO A 288 -6.08 5.31 -32.02
N TYR A 289 -5.19 4.34 -32.22
CA TYR A 289 -5.04 3.58 -33.45
C TYR A 289 -5.28 2.10 -33.17
N GLN A 290 -5.89 1.40 -34.12
CA GLN A 290 -6.10 -0.04 -34.06
C GLN A 290 -5.54 -0.65 -35.34
N ARG A 291 -4.44 -1.38 -35.21
CA ARG A 291 -3.65 -1.95 -36.30
C ARG A 291 -3.31 -3.41 -36.02
N GLY A 292 -3.10 -4.19 -37.08
CA GLY A 292 -2.78 -5.61 -37.00
C GLY A 292 -1.28 -5.86 -36.79
N THR A 293 -0.42 -5.02 -37.36
CA THR A 293 1.04 -5.19 -37.31
C THR A 293 1.76 -4.06 -36.56
N ILE A 294 2.98 -4.33 -36.08
CA ILE A 294 3.83 -3.33 -35.42
C ILE A 294 4.10 -2.16 -36.39
N THR A 295 4.51 -2.46 -37.62
CA THR A 295 4.84 -1.47 -38.65
C THR A 295 3.66 -0.52 -38.93
N GLU A 296 2.44 -1.05 -39.03
CA GLU A 296 1.23 -0.23 -39.15
C GLU A 296 1.01 0.71 -37.96
N TYR A 297 1.27 0.27 -36.72
CA TYR A 297 1.22 1.17 -35.56
C TYR A 297 2.24 2.30 -35.70
N LEU A 298 3.47 2.01 -36.10
CA LEU A 298 4.51 3.04 -36.26
C LEU A 298 4.12 4.07 -37.34
N ILE A 299 3.57 3.61 -38.47
CA ILE A 299 3.04 4.49 -39.53
C ILE A 299 1.89 5.34 -39.01
N ALA A 300 0.92 4.74 -38.32
CA ALA A 300 -0.24 5.45 -37.76
C ALA A 300 0.19 6.50 -36.72
N HIS A 301 1.10 6.14 -35.81
CA HIS A 301 1.67 7.07 -34.84
C HIS A 301 2.49 8.17 -35.52
N ALA A 302 3.24 7.90 -36.59
CA ALA A 302 4.02 8.92 -37.30
C ALA A 302 3.17 9.88 -38.16
N GLN A 303 2.20 9.37 -38.93
CA GLN A 303 1.61 10.09 -40.06
C GLN A 303 0.10 10.34 -39.95
N GLU A 304 -0.67 9.42 -39.37
CA GLU A 304 -2.15 9.50 -39.41
C GLU A 304 -2.73 10.47 -38.38
N SER A 305 -3.81 11.18 -38.72
CA SER A 305 -4.54 12.00 -37.75
C SER A 305 -5.09 11.17 -36.59
N VAL A 306 -5.09 11.72 -35.39
CA VAL A 306 -5.72 11.07 -34.21
C VAL A 306 -7.24 11.05 -34.44
N PRO A 307 -7.94 9.91 -34.37
CA PRO A 307 -9.39 9.89 -34.55
C PRO A 307 -10.08 10.77 -33.49
N PRO A 308 -10.97 11.69 -33.88
CA PRO A 308 -11.45 12.75 -32.99
C PRO A 308 -12.26 12.16 -31.82
N LEU A 309 -11.81 12.45 -30.59
CA LEU A 309 -12.36 11.85 -29.37
C LEU A 309 -13.88 12.02 -29.25
N GLY A 310 -14.42 13.20 -29.60
CA GLY A 310 -15.86 13.48 -29.53
C GLY A 310 -16.72 12.61 -30.45
N ALA A 311 -16.16 12.00 -31.50
CA ALA A 311 -16.89 11.06 -32.37
C ALA A 311 -17.05 9.67 -31.72
N ILE A 312 -16.16 9.30 -30.79
CA ILE A 312 -16.18 7.99 -30.10
C ILE A 312 -16.74 8.11 -28.68
N CYS A 313 -16.51 9.24 -28.01
CA CYS A 313 -17.02 9.56 -26.68
C CYS A 313 -17.76 10.91 -26.72
N PRO A 314 -19.02 10.96 -27.21
CA PRO A 314 -19.78 12.21 -27.33
C PRO A 314 -20.02 12.95 -25.99
N ASN A 315 -19.94 12.22 -24.87
CA ASN A 315 -20.10 12.76 -23.53
C ASN A 315 -18.80 13.39 -22.98
N ALA A 316 -17.67 13.32 -23.69
CA ALA A 316 -16.43 13.96 -23.27
C ALA A 316 -16.51 15.48 -23.53
N PRO A 317 -16.25 16.35 -22.53
CA PRO A 317 -16.25 17.79 -22.74
C PRO A 317 -15.29 18.21 -23.87
N PRO A 318 -15.62 19.23 -24.69
CA PRO A 318 -14.74 19.68 -25.77
C PRO A 318 -13.33 20.07 -25.31
N ALA A 319 -13.22 20.64 -24.09
CA ALA A 319 -11.93 20.93 -23.45
C ALA A 319 -11.08 19.66 -23.21
N LEU A 320 -11.70 18.54 -22.78
CA LEU A 320 -11.00 17.27 -22.60
C LEU A 320 -10.51 16.69 -23.94
N ALA A 321 -11.31 16.81 -25.00
CA ALA A 321 -10.91 16.42 -26.35
C ALA A 321 -9.71 17.24 -26.86
N ALA A 322 -9.70 18.56 -26.59
CA ALA A 322 -8.57 19.43 -26.92
C ALA A 322 -7.31 19.08 -26.12
N ILE A 323 -7.41 18.78 -24.83
CA ILE A 323 -6.30 18.32 -23.98
C ILE A 323 -5.71 17.02 -24.54
N ALA A 324 -6.56 16.01 -24.80
CA ALA A 324 -6.12 14.73 -25.35
C ALA A 324 -5.45 14.89 -26.72
N ALA A 325 -6.02 15.70 -27.61
CA ALA A 325 -5.43 16.00 -28.92
C ALA A 325 -4.06 16.69 -28.80
N LYS A 326 -3.91 17.64 -27.86
CA LYS A 326 -2.62 18.31 -27.60
C LYS A 326 -1.58 17.35 -27.03
N MET A 327 -1.96 16.43 -26.14
CA MET A 327 -1.02 15.41 -25.61
C MET A 327 -0.52 14.47 -26.72
N ILE A 328 -1.40 14.05 -27.64
CA ILE A 328 -1.10 13.10 -28.74
C ILE A 328 -0.67 13.84 -30.03
N ALA A 329 -0.28 15.13 -29.94
CA ALA A 329 0.23 15.87 -31.09
C ALA A 329 1.51 15.21 -31.64
N LYS A 330 1.66 15.16 -32.97
CA LYS A 330 2.78 14.45 -33.60
C LYS A 330 4.12 15.08 -33.27
N ASP A 331 4.22 16.40 -33.45
CA ASP A 331 5.38 17.20 -33.07
C ASP A 331 5.44 17.39 -31.53
N PRO A 332 6.51 16.96 -30.84
CA PRO A 332 6.69 17.18 -29.40
C PRO A 332 6.57 18.66 -28.97
N ARG A 333 6.91 19.61 -29.86
CA ARG A 333 6.83 21.06 -29.58
C ARG A 333 5.38 21.58 -29.51
N GLN A 334 4.43 20.84 -30.07
CA GLN A 334 2.99 21.17 -30.02
C GLN A 334 2.30 20.59 -28.78
N ARG A 335 2.96 19.68 -28.05
CA ARG A 335 2.44 19.06 -26.83
C ARG A 335 2.54 20.02 -25.64
N TYR A 336 1.99 19.59 -24.50
CA TYR A 336 2.43 20.14 -23.21
C TYR A 336 3.92 19.84 -23.01
N GLN A 337 4.66 20.77 -22.41
CA GLN A 337 6.12 20.62 -22.28
C GLN A 337 6.50 19.90 -20.97
N THR A 338 5.66 20.00 -19.94
CA THR A 338 5.80 19.29 -18.66
C THR A 338 4.55 18.48 -18.29
N PRO A 339 4.69 17.37 -17.53
CA PRO A 339 3.54 16.66 -16.97
C PRO A 339 2.71 17.52 -16.00
N ALA A 340 3.32 18.49 -15.30
CA ALA A 340 2.59 19.44 -14.45
C ALA A 340 1.51 20.24 -15.22
N GLU A 341 1.80 20.70 -16.45
CA GLU A 341 0.82 21.39 -17.30
C GLU A 341 -0.38 20.48 -17.64
N VAL A 342 -0.12 19.19 -17.91
CA VAL A 342 -1.17 18.18 -18.16
C VAL A 342 -2.04 18.00 -16.92
N ALA A 343 -1.42 17.85 -15.75
CA ALA A 343 -2.13 17.65 -14.49
C ALA A 343 -3.01 18.86 -14.14
N ALA A 344 -2.53 20.08 -14.40
CA ALA A 344 -3.31 21.32 -14.23
C ALA A 344 -4.51 21.37 -15.18
N ALA A 345 -4.29 21.16 -16.49
CA ALA A 345 -5.35 21.22 -17.50
C ALA A 345 -6.46 20.17 -17.28
N LEU A 346 -6.10 18.96 -16.83
CA LEU A 346 -7.08 17.91 -16.52
C LEU A 346 -7.90 18.18 -15.26
N ARG A 347 -7.33 18.85 -14.25
CA ARG A 347 -8.06 19.23 -13.03
C ARG A 347 -9.11 20.29 -13.31
N ASP A 348 -8.76 21.33 -14.08
CA ASP A 348 -9.68 22.41 -14.48
C ASP A 348 -10.97 21.87 -15.12
N VAL A 349 -10.83 20.91 -16.05
CA VAL A 349 -11.99 20.22 -16.66
C VAL A 349 -12.67 19.25 -15.69
N GLY A 350 -11.91 18.55 -14.84
CA GLY A 350 -12.44 17.55 -13.90
C GLY A 350 -13.25 18.13 -12.73
N ASP A 351 -12.94 19.37 -12.32
CA ASP A 351 -13.64 20.10 -11.25
C ASP A 351 -14.85 20.88 -11.80
N SER A 352 -14.80 21.32 -13.07
CA SER A 352 -15.94 21.94 -13.77
C SER A 352 -17.15 21.00 -13.94
N ASP A 353 -16.91 19.68 -13.93
CA ASP A 353 -17.90 18.62 -14.16
C ASP A 353 -18.31 17.90 -12.84
N ALA A 354 -18.02 18.53 -11.69
CA ALA A 354 -18.14 17.94 -10.34
C ALA A 354 -19.59 17.69 -9.85
N THR A 355 -20.61 17.97 -10.66
CA THR A 355 -22.02 17.66 -10.36
C THR A 355 -22.33 16.16 -10.40
N THR A 356 -21.46 15.35 -11.01
CA THR A 356 -21.57 13.88 -10.99
C THR A 356 -20.81 13.29 -9.81
N GLU A 357 -21.49 13.12 -8.66
CA GLU A 357 -20.93 12.45 -7.50
C GLU A 357 -20.40 11.06 -7.85
N TRP A 358 -19.16 10.78 -7.42
CA TRP A 358 -18.59 9.44 -7.49
C TRP A 358 -19.29 8.52 -6.49
N SER A 359 -20.30 7.79 -6.95
CA SER A 359 -20.94 6.73 -6.14
C SER A 359 -20.10 5.45 -6.24
N PRO A 360 -19.53 4.92 -5.14
CA PRO A 360 -18.83 3.65 -5.17
C PRO A 360 -19.83 2.54 -5.51
N LEU A 361 -19.53 1.80 -6.59
CA LEU A 361 -20.32 0.64 -7.02
C LEU A 361 -20.33 -0.41 -5.90
N ARG A 362 -21.39 -0.39 -5.07
CA ARG A 362 -21.61 -1.38 -4.02
C ARG A 362 -21.45 -2.79 -4.62
N PRO A 363 -20.59 -3.66 -4.09
CA PRO A 363 -20.38 -4.98 -4.66
C PRO A 363 -21.70 -5.74 -4.71
N ARG A 364 -21.98 -6.39 -5.85
CA ARG A 364 -23.26 -7.07 -6.17
C ARG A 364 -23.51 -8.37 -5.36
N ARG A 365 -23.10 -8.43 -4.08
CA ARG A 365 -23.39 -9.54 -3.14
C ARG A 365 -24.89 -9.78 -2.91
N ARG A 366 -25.74 -8.79 -3.18
CA ARG A 366 -27.19 -8.84 -2.88
C ARG A 366 -27.99 -9.85 -3.72
N LYS A 367 -27.48 -10.33 -4.86
CA LYS A 367 -28.17 -11.39 -5.65
C LYS A 367 -28.01 -12.78 -5.04
N TYR A 368 -26.83 -13.13 -4.53
CA TYR A 368 -26.59 -14.45 -3.94
C TYR A 368 -27.31 -14.62 -2.59
N VAL A 369 -27.33 -13.60 -1.74
CA VAL A 369 -28.05 -13.66 -0.45
C VAL A 369 -29.57 -13.75 -0.65
N ALA A 370 -30.12 -13.07 -1.67
CA ALA A 370 -31.55 -13.17 -2.00
C ALA A 370 -31.94 -14.57 -2.52
N VAL A 371 -31.11 -15.18 -3.38
CA VAL A 371 -31.37 -16.53 -3.92
C VAL A 371 -31.24 -17.60 -2.84
N VAL A 372 -30.17 -17.55 -2.02
CA VAL A 372 -29.99 -18.50 -0.90
C VAL A 372 -31.08 -18.31 0.17
N GLY A 373 -31.47 -17.07 0.47
CA GLY A 373 -32.59 -16.76 1.36
C GLY A 373 -33.92 -17.30 0.84
N ALA A 374 -34.21 -17.17 -0.45
CA ALA A 374 -35.42 -17.70 -1.07
C ALA A 374 -35.46 -19.25 -1.06
N VAL A 375 -34.33 -19.92 -1.29
CA VAL A 375 -34.24 -21.39 -1.21
C VAL A 375 -34.44 -21.88 0.24
N LEU A 376 -33.86 -21.21 1.23
CA LEU A 376 -34.05 -21.55 2.65
C LEU A 376 -35.50 -21.29 3.11
N LEU A 377 -36.11 -20.17 2.70
CA LEU A 377 -37.54 -19.90 2.94
C LEU A 377 -38.45 -20.90 2.25
N GLY A 378 -38.11 -21.35 1.03
CA GLY A 378 -38.84 -22.40 0.32
C GLY A 378 -38.79 -23.75 1.04
N LEU A 379 -37.61 -24.14 1.55
CA LEU A 379 -37.45 -25.36 2.34
C LEU A 379 -38.19 -25.30 3.69
N LEU A 380 -38.11 -24.17 4.40
CA LEU A 380 -38.88 -23.94 5.64
C LEU A 380 -40.39 -23.96 5.38
N GLY A 381 -40.84 -23.35 4.28
CA GLY A 381 -42.25 -23.38 3.85
C GLY A 381 -42.73 -24.79 3.50
N ALA A 382 -41.90 -25.61 2.84
CA ALA A 382 -42.23 -26.99 2.52
C ALA A 382 -42.37 -27.87 3.78
N VAL A 383 -41.50 -27.69 4.78
CA VAL A 383 -41.59 -28.40 6.07
C VAL A 383 -42.85 -27.96 6.84
N ALA A 384 -43.17 -26.67 6.86
CA ALA A 384 -44.40 -26.16 7.49
C ALA A 384 -45.67 -26.67 6.78
N ALA A 385 -45.67 -26.76 5.44
CA ALA A 385 -46.82 -27.24 4.67
C ALA A 385 -47.14 -28.73 4.91
N VAL A 386 -46.13 -29.57 5.18
CA VAL A 386 -46.34 -30.97 5.56
C VAL A 386 -46.86 -31.10 7.01
N ALA A 387 -46.44 -30.20 7.91
CA ALA A 387 -46.84 -30.22 9.32
C ALA A 387 -48.26 -29.65 9.59
N LEU A 388 -48.81 -28.85 8.68
CA LEU A 388 -50.08 -28.10 8.88
C LEU A 388 -51.24 -28.56 7.97
N ALA A 389 -51.10 -29.67 7.24
CA ALA A 389 -52.13 -30.16 6.32
C ALA A 389 -53.45 -30.54 7.05
N PRO A 390 -54.55 -29.77 6.89
CA PRO A 390 -55.79 -30.06 7.61
C PRO A 390 -56.63 -31.11 6.89
N VAL A 391 -57.35 -31.93 7.65
CA VAL A 391 -58.32 -32.90 7.13
C VAL A 391 -59.46 -32.18 6.40
N LYS A 392 -59.69 -32.52 5.13
CA LYS A 392 -60.73 -31.91 4.29
C LYS A 392 -62.16 -32.19 4.82
N LYS A 393 -62.90 -31.14 5.14
CA LYS A 393 -64.36 -31.03 4.93
C LYS A 393 -64.72 -29.58 4.57
N GLY A 394 -65.58 -29.40 3.58
CA GLY A 394 -66.18 -28.09 3.25
C GLY A 394 -65.96 -27.63 1.81
N ALA A 395 -67.06 -27.38 1.12
CA ALA A 395 -67.21 -26.76 -0.20
C ALA A 395 -68.61 -26.08 -0.21
N PRO A 396 -68.96 -25.16 -1.13
CA PRO A 396 -68.12 -24.16 -1.83
C PRO A 396 -68.80 -22.76 -2.00
N GLU A 397 -68.09 -21.85 -2.69
CA GLU A 397 -68.61 -20.87 -3.69
C GLU A 397 -69.40 -19.58 -3.36
N GLY A 398 -69.25 -18.60 -4.28
CA GLY A 398 -70.01 -17.32 -4.39
C GLY A 398 -69.13 -16.06 -4.24
N GLN A 399 -68.39 -15.57 -5.25
CA GLN A 399 -68.79 -14.77 -6.44
C GLN A 399 -69.38 -13.35 -6.15
N GLY A 400 -68.91 -12.34 -6.91
CA GLY A 400 -69.56 -11.02 -7.04
C GLY A 400 -68.58 -9.85 -7.28
N VAL A 401 -68.68 -9.15 -8.41
CA VAL A 401 -67.77 -8.03 -8.82
C VAL A 401 -68.57 -6.66 -8.85
N PRO A 402 -68.13 -5.52 -9.43
CA PRO A 402 -68.10 -4.18 -8.78
C PRO A 402 -69.07 -3.17 -9.48
N PRO A 403 -68.80 -1.85 -9.70
CA PRO A 403 -67.96 -0.80 -9.04
C PRO A 403 -68.69 0.56 -8.73
N ASP A 404 -68.02 1.45 -7.96
CA ASP A 404 -67.87 2.96 -7.98
C ASP A 404 -68.92 3.92 -8.67
N PRO A 405 -68.89 5.29 -8.52
CA PRO A 405 -68.22 6.23 -7.56
C PRO A 405 -69.13 7.36 -6.96
N ALA A 406 -68.65 8.14 -5.97
CA ALA A 406 -69.03 9.58 -5.78
C ALA A 406 -68.25 10.39 -4.69
N ALA A 407 -67.54 11.45 -5.12
CA ALA A 407 -67.58 12.88 -4.67
C ALA A 407 -67.42 13.36 -3.18
N ARG A 408 -66.48 14.34 -3.01
CA ARG A 408 -66.54 15.61 -2.20
C ARG A 408 -66.57 15.54 -0.66
N GLU A 409 -66.19 16.54 0.16
CA GLU A 409 -65.43 17.83 0.07
C GLU A 409 -65.07 18.31 1.51
N GLY A 410 -64.21 19.33 1.68
CA GLY A 410 -63.94 20.03 2.96
C GLY A 410 -62.48 19.85 3.48
N ALA A 411 -61.55 20.81 3.54
CA ALA A 411 -61.48 22.30 3.52
C ALA A 411 -61.28 22.97 4.91
N ASP A 412 -60.26 23.85 4.97
CA ASP A 412 -59.92 24.87 6.01
C ASP A 412 -59.61 24.42 7.47
N SER A 413 -58.87 25.15 8.32
CA SER A 413 -57.82 26.22 8.20
C SER A 413 -57.28 26.51 9.65
N ASP A 414 -56.28 27.33 10.00
CA ASP A 414 -55.22 28.13 9.33
C ASP A 414 -54.07 28.46 10.34
N HIS A 415 -52.96 29.05 9.86
CA HIS A 415 -51.96 29.88 10.60
C HIS A 415 -51.13 29.21 11.75
N ALA A 416 -50.00 29.76 12.23
CA ALA A 416 -48.88 30.52 11.63
C ALA A 416 -47.71 30.56 12.66
N ARG A 417 -46.45 30.73 12.19
CA ARG A 417 -45.21 31.28 12.86
C ARG A 417 -45.12 31.29 14.40
N GLU A 418 -44.02 30.91 15.05
CA GLU A 418 -42.73 31.66 15.02
C GLU A 418 -41.51 30.89 15.60
N VAL A 419 -40.40 31.60 15.85
CA VAL A 419 -39.01 31.15 16.08
C VAL A 419 -38.59 31.28 17.55
N THR A 420 -37.68 30.45 18.08
CA THR A 420 -36.61 30.87 19.05
C THR A 420 -35.56 29.79 19.34
N ASN A 421 -34.43 30.21 19.95
CA ASN A 421 -33.18 29.45 20.12
C ASN A 421 -32.97 28.84 21.52
N ALA A 422 -32.41 27.61 21.57
CA ALA A 422 -31.45 27.11 22.60
C ALA A 422 -31.91 27.02 24.09
N PRO A 423 -31.14 26.43 25.03
CA PRO A 423 -29.88 25.67 24.92
C PRO A 423 -29.94 24.23 25.53
N ALA A 424 -28.81 23.51 25.50
CA ALA A 424 -28.68 22.15 26.06
C ALA A 424 -28.38 22.13 27.58
N PRO A 425 -28.81 21.10 28.34
CA PRO A 425 -28.56 20.98 29.78
C PRO A 425 -27.23 20.30 30.13
N ALA A 426 -26.68 20.67 31.30
CA ALA A 426 -25.48 20.07 31.89
C ALA A 426 -25.80 18.90 32.84
N LEU A 427 -24.86 17.98 33.01
CA LEU A 427 -24.94 16.86 33.97
C LEU A 427 -24.01 17.09 35.17
N LYS A 428 -24.56 16.92 36.38
CA LYS A 428 -23.82 16.87 37.66
C LYS A 428 -23.80 15.44 38.22
N SER A 429 -22.76 15.11 38.99
CA SER A 429 -22.57 13.84 39.71
C SER A 429 -23.47 13.69 40.95
N PRO A 430 -23.71 12.45 41.41
CA PRO A 430 -23.11 11.93 42.66
C PRO A 430 -22.65 10.46 42.54
N GLY A 431 -21.89 9.83 43.45
CA GLY A 431 -21.30 10.23 44.73
C GLY A 431 -20.28 9.18 45.23
N GLU A 432 -19.77 9.34 46.46
CA GLU A 432 -18.72 8.53 47.15
C GLU A 432 -19.18 8.25 48.61
N PRO A 433 -18.48 7.48 49.50
CA PRO A 433 -17.08 6.98 49.44
C PRO A 433 -16.83 5.51 49.89
N VAL A 434 -15.64 4.98 49.55
CA VAL A 434 -14.82 4.16 50.48
C VAL A 434 -13.36 4.62 50.36
N THR A 435 -12.64 4.65 51.47
CA THR A 435 -11.38 5.38 51.63
C THR A 435 -10.14 4.67 51.07
N GLY A 436 -9.49 5.32 50.10
CA GLY A 436 -8.09 5.13 49.71
C GLY A 436 -7.57 6.47 49.19
N GLY A 437 -6.35 6.88 49.53
CA GLY A 437 -5.86 8.25 49.33
C GLY A 437 -6.04 8.75 47.89
N LYS A 438 -6.81 9.83 47.70
CA LYS A 438 -7.00 10.43 46.37
C LYS A 438 -5.70 11.11 45.93
N ALA A 439 -4.95 10.46 45.06
CA ALA A 439 -3.98 11.17 44.22
C ALA A 439 -4.71 12.29 43.45
N GLU A 440 -4.22 13.51 43.57
CA GLU A 440 -4.71 14.68 42.84
C GLU A 440 -3.97 14.82 41.50
N PHE A 441 -4.47 15.66 40.58
CA PHE A 441 -3.75 15.98 39.34
C PHE A 441 -2.64 16.99 39.62
N VAL A 442 -1.40 16.63 39.28
CA VAL A 442 -0.20 17.47 39.41
C VAL A 442 0.19 18.03 38.04
N PRO A 443 0.44 19.33 37.87
CA PRO A 443 0.84 19.90 36.59
C PRO A 443 2.27 19.49 36.21
N LEU A 444 2.42 18.92 35.01
CA LEU A 444 3.72 18.73 34.33
C LEU A 444 4.11 19.95 33.49
N PHE A 445 3.15 20.82 33.15
CA PHE A 445 3.40 22.13 32.58
C PHE A 445 2.95 23.20 33.57
N ASN A 446 3.88 24.07 33.99
CA ASN A 446 3.65 25.07 35.04
C ASN A 446 2.95 26.36 34.55
N GLY A 447 2.66 26.48 33.24
CA GLY A 447 2.01 27.66 32.65
C GLY A 447 2.91 28.87 32.39
N THR A 448 4.18 28.85 32.81
CA THR A 448 5.07 30.02 32.81
C THR A 448 6.39 29.81 32.06
N ASP A 449 7.02 28.64 32.16
CA ASP A 449 8.26 28.31 31.45
C ASP A 449 8.28 26.84 30.98
N THR A 450 9.39 26.41 30.37
CA THR A 450 9.59 25.03 29.90
C THR A 450 10.35 24.16 30.90
N LYS A 451 10.50 24.56 32.18
CA LYS A 451 11.16 23.72 33.18
C LYS A 451 10.38 22.41 33.37
N GLY A 452 11.12 21.32 33.61
CA GLY A 452 10.57 19.97 33.59
C GLY A 452 10.54 19.32 32.20
N TRP A 453 11.00 20.02 31.16
CA TRP A 453 11.03 19.53 29.78
C TRP A 453 12.41 19.68 29.13
N GLU A 454 12.75 18.73 28.26
CA GLU A 454 14.01 18.61 27.52
C GLU A 454 13.69 18.52 26.01
N GLN A 455 14.27 19.40 25.18
CA GLN A 455 14.11 19.31 23.72
C GLN A 455 15.14 18.34 23.13
N LEU A 456 14.69 17.45 22.24
CA LEU A 456 15.53 16.45 21.59
C LEU A 456 15.56 16.64 20.07
N GLY A 457 16.77 16.59 19.50
CA GLY A 457 17.02 16.11 18.13
C GLY A 457 16.61 16.98 16.93
N SER A 458 16.09 18.20 17.11
CA SER A 458 15.83 19.14 15.99
C SER A 458 16.45 20.50 16.26
N THR A 459 17.10 21.04 15.23
CA THR A 459 17.69 22.39 15.16
C THR A 459 16.69 23.46 14.70
N HIS A 460 15.54 23.05 14.13
CA HIS A 460 14.59 23.95 13.48
C HIS A 460 13.28 24.13 14.27
N GLY A 461 12.86 23.12 15.04
CA GLY A 461 11.68 23.22 15.89
C GLY A 461 11.93 24.04 17.16
N VAL A 462 10.97 24.91 17.52
CA VAL A 462 11.05 25.77 18.70
C VAL A 462 9.88 25.48 19.64
N TRP A 463 10.18 25.19 20.91
CA TRP A 463 9.19 25.11 22.00
C TRP A 463 9.35 26.30 22.94
N LYS A 464 8.25 27.01 23.22
CA LYS A 464 8.23 28.19 24.09
C LYS A 464 6.88 28.37 24.77
N VAL A 465 6.84 29.15 25.85
CA VAL A 465 5.56 29.56 26.47
C VAL A 465 5.06 30.86 25.84
N ALA A 466 3.80 30.89 25.44
CA ALA A 466 3.10 32.08 24.96
C ALA A 466 1.64 32.04 25.42
N ASN A 467 1.10 33.16 25.92
CA ASN A 467 -0.28 33.26 26.39
C ASN A 467 -0.70 32.18 27.41
N LYS A 468 0.21 31.82 28.33
CA LYS A 468 0.06 30.72 29.31
C LYS A 468 -0.15 29.32 28.70
N ALA A 469 0.20 29.13 27.43
CA ALA A 469 0.25 27.84 26.76
C ALA A 469 1.69 27.48 26.36
N LEU A 470 2.03 26.20 26.43
CA LEU A 470 3.23 25.64 25.82
C LEU A 470 2.97 25.50 24.32
N VAL A 471 3.77 26.18 23.51
CA VAL A 471 3.63 26.27 22.05
C VAL A 471 4.85 25.66 21.38
N GLY A 472 4.64 24.61 20.60
CA GLY A 472 5.63 24.08 19.67
C GLY A 472 5.38 24.65 18.27
N THR A 473 6.43 25.08 17.58
CA THR A 473 6.41 25.62 16.21
C THR A 473 7.50 24.99 15.34
N MET A 474 7.18 24.68 14.08
CA MET A 474 8.13 24.31 13.03
C MET A 474 8.09 25.34 11.88
N PRO A 475 9.23 25.62 11.21
CA PRO A 475 9.23 26.37 9.96
C PRO A 475 8.45 25.66 8.85
N GLU A 476 8.05 26.42 7.84
CA GLU A 476 7.39 25.88 6.65
C GLU A 476 8.38 25.14 5.74
N GLY A 477 7.93 24.07 5.08
CA GLY A 477 8.75 23.25 4.19
C GLY A 477 9.74 22.30 4.90
N VAL A 478 9.83 22.34 6.23
CA VAL A 478 10.72 21.46 7.01
C VAL A 478 10.01 20.16 7.39
N GLU A 479 10.50 19.02 6.89
CA GLU A 479 9.92 17.69 7.17
C GLU A 479 10.41 17.01 8.46
N GLU A 480 11.32 17.67 9.21
CA GLU A 480 11.83 17.21 10.51
C GLU A 480 10.73 17.03 11.57
N VAL A 481 11.09 16.33 12.64
CA VAL A 481 10.25 16.14 13.82
C VAL A 481 10.92 16.79 15.02
N SER A 482 10.22 17.69 15.70
CA SER A 482 10.66 18.24 16.99
C SER A 482 10.00 17.48 18.14
N VAL A 483 10.79 17.16 19.16
CA VAL A 483 10.35 16.35 20.30
C VAL A 483 10.70 17.07 21.60
N LEU A 484 9.70 17.20 22.47
CA LEU A 484 9.87 17.71 23.83
C LEU A 484 9.55 16.59 24.83
N LYS A 485 10.53 16.18 25.62
CA LYS A 485 10.48 15.05 26.56
C LYS A 485 10.36 15.57 27.99
N SER A 486 9.58 14.90 28.85
CA SER A 486 9.56 15.17 30.29
C SER A 486 10.88 14.77 30.94
N THR A 487 11.44 15.62 31.81
CA THR A 487 12.63 15.28 32.60
C THR A 487 12.35 14.14 33.58
N ARG A 488 11.10 14.03 34.03
CA ARG A 488 10.56 12.89 34.80
C ARG A 488 10.28 11.69 33.87
N SER A 489 10.66 10.49 34.28
CA SER A 489 10.64 9.26 33.45
C SER A 489 10.26 7.96 34.20
N ASP A 490 9.76 8.07 35.43
CA ASP A 490 9.39 6.98 36.34
C ASP A 490 7.89 6.62 36.30
N PHE A 491 7.10 7.21 35.38
CA PHE A 491 5.65 7.02 35.33
C PHE A 491 5.27 5.56 35.05
N ARG A 492 4.51 4.92 35.95
CA ARG A 492 4.02 3.53 35.81
C ARG A 492 2.53 3.48 35.48
N ASN A 493 1.68 3.60 36.50
CA ASN A 493 0.22 3.73 36.38
C ASN A 493 -0.15 5.20 36.57
N PHE A 494 -0.86 5.80 35.61
CA PHE A 494 -1.17 7.23 35.64
C PHE A 494 -2.32 7.61 34.70
N HIS A 495 -3.02 8.68 35.07
CA HIS A 495 -3.96 9.40 34.22
C HIS A 495 -3.30 10.71 33.78
N LEU A 496 -2.93 10.79 32.50
CA LEU A 496 -2.45 12.02 31.86
C LEU A 496 -3.65 12.78 31.26
N ARG A 497 -3.80 14.06 31.61
CA ARG A 497 -4.79 14.98 31.03
C ARG A 497 -4.09 16.12 30.29
N LEU A 498 -4.58 16.40 29.09
CA LEU A 498 -4.04 17.41 28.19
C LEU A 498 -5.16 18.34 27.73
N ARG A 499 -4.94 19.65 27.74
CA ARG A 499 -5.80 20.64 27.07
C ARG A 499 -5.07 21.16 25.85
N VAL A 500 -5.50 20.75 24.66
CA VAL A 500 -4.73 20.87 23.41
C VAL A 500 -5.50 21.70 22.37
N MET A 501 -4.76 22.45 21.56
CA MET A 501 -5.25 23.07 20.32
C MET A 501 -4.28 22.75 19.17
N GLY A 502 -4.80 22.12 18.12
CA GLY A 502 -4.09 21.86 16.87
C GLY A 502 -4.09 23.05 15.91
N THR A 503 -3.22 23.02 14.90
CA THR A 503 -3.09 24.07 13.88
C THR A 503 -4.23 24.07 12.85
N ARG A 504 -4.30 25.16 12.07
CA ARG A 504 -5.14 25.26 10.87
C ARG A 504 -4.67 24.34 9.74
N ASP A 505 -3.38 24.02 9.71
CA ASP A 505 -2.67 23.59 8.51
C ASP A 505 -2.11 22.15 8.57
N GLY A 506 -2.82 21.25 9.26
CA GLY A 506 -2.58 19.80 9.16
C GLY A 506 -1.28 19.29 9.79
N GLY A 507 -0.83 19.86 10.91
CA GLY A 507 0.33 19.35 11.64
C GLY A 507 0.05 18.04 12.40
N GLU A 508 0.97 17.08 12.28
CA GLU A 508 1.05 15.87 13.09
C GLU A 508 1.57 16.21 14.50
N ALA A 509 0.65 16.48 15.43
CA ALA A 509 0.95 16.48 16.86
C ALA A 509 0.65 15.11 17.48
N ARG A 510 1.50 14.62 18.39
CA ARG A 510 1.29 13.34 19.11
C ARG A 510 1.78 13.43 20.55
N VAL A 511 1.16 12.67 21.46
CA VAL A 511 1.81 12.27 22.72
C VAL A 511 2.35 10.86 22.55
N LEU A 512 3.62 10.67 22.86
CA LEU A 512 4.26 9.37 22.97
C LEU A 512 4.49 9.06 24.45
N LEU A 513 4.10 7.86 24.86
CA LEU A 513 4.55 7.21 26.07
C LEU A 513 5.61 6.19 25.67
N GLN A 514 6.83 6.33 26.20
CA GLN A 514 7.95 5.48 25.83
C GLN A 514 8.63 4.91 27.08
N ALA A 515 8.76 3.58 27.14
CA ALA A 515 9.58 2.92 28.13
C ALA A 515 11.08 3.29 27.96
N PRO A 516 11.85 3.44 29.05
CA PRO A 516 13.24 3.84 28.96
C PRO A 516 14.06 2.81 28.17
N THR A 517 14.88 3.31 27.26
CA THR A 517 15.89 2.51 26.56
C THR A 517 17.06 2.24 27.50
N ASN A 518 16.90 1.29 28.42
CA ASN A 518 18.06 0.68 29.04
C ASN A 518 18.91 0.03 27.93
N GLY A 519 20.22 0.27 27.98
CA GLY A 519 21.11 0.13 26.84
C GLY A 519 21.13 -1.26 26.19
N LYS A 520 21.48 -1.26 24.89
CA LYS A 520 21.79 -2.42 24.04
C LYS A 520 21.90 -3.74 24.82
N THR A 521 20.83 -4.52 24.80
CA THR A 521 20.86 -5.94 25.19
C THR A 521 20.33 -6.73 24.01
N GLU A 522 21.17 -7.59 23.45
CA GLU A 522 20.81 -8.40 22.28
C GLU A 522 19.63 -9.32 22.62
N GLY A 523 18.73 -9.52 21.66
CA GLY A 523 17.66 -10.52 21.76
C GLY A 523 16.40 -10.15 22.55
N LYS A 524 16.18 -8.89 22.97
CA LYS A 524 14.90 -8.45 23.57
C LYS A 524 14.10 -7.49 22.67
N PRO A 525 12.75 -7.53 22.71
CA PRO A 525 11.90 -6.90 21.71
C PRO A 525 11.99 -5.37 21.70
N ALA A 526 11.70 -4.80 20.53
CA ALA A 526 11.77 -3.36 20.30
C ALA A 526 10.81 -2.58 21.23
N VAL A 527 11.41 -1.63 21.97
CA VAL A 527 10.80 -0.61 22.85
C VAL A 527 9.30 -0.42 22.62
N SER A 528 8.47 -0.79 23.60
CA SER A 528 7.03 -0.47 23.56
C SER A 528 6.85 1.05 23.54
N ARG A 529 6.17 1.51 22.50
CA ARG A 529 5.89 2.93 22.19
C ARG A 529 4.40 3.07 21.93
N TYR A 530 3.73 3.86 22.76
CA TYR A 530 2.28 4.09 22.66
C TYR A 530 2.05 5.53 22.25
N ARG A 531 1.39 5.75 21.11
CA ARG A 531 1.14 7.08 20.56
C ARG A 531 -0.35 7.40 20.60
N VAL A 532 -0.69 8.57 21.13
CA VAL A 532 -2.03 9.15 21.00
C VAL A 532 -1.95 10.35 20.06
N MET A 533 -2.74 10.30 18.99
CA MET A 533 -2.78 11.34 17.96
C MET A 533 -3.49 12.61 18.46
N LEU A 534 -2.87 13.78 18.24
CA LEU A 534 -3.39 15.11 18.61
C LEU A 534 -3.61 16.04 17.39
N GLY A 535 -3.22 15.62 16.18
CA GLY A 535 -3.36 16.38 14.92
C GLY A 535 -4.78 16.37 14.34
N SER A 536 -5.12 17.40 13.55
CA SER A 536 -6.49 17.80 13.16
C SER A 536 -6.44 18.59 11.83
N PRO A 537 -7.51 18.89 11.05
CA PRO A 537 -8.89 18.36 10.96
C PRO A 537 -9.29 17.99 9.51
N GLN A 538 -8.32 17.73 8.62
CA GLN A 538 -8.57 17.30 7.24
C GLN A 538 -8.10 15.85 7.07
N ASN A 539 -9.04 14.94 6.77
CA ASN A 539 -8.80 13.50 6.80
C ASN A 539 -7.69 13.04 5.83
N ARG A 540 -6.48 12.89 6.37
CA ARG A 540 -5.49 11.90 5.92
C ARG A 540 -5.70 10.61 6.72
N SER A 541 -5.53 9.46 6.06
CA SER A 541 -5.79 8.16 6.68
C SER A 541 -4.74 7.82 7.75
N GLY A 542 -5.20 7.48 8.95
CA GLY A 542 -4.36 7.05 10.07
C GLY A 542 -3.99 8.15 11.09
N GLU A 543 -4.43 9.39 10.90
CA GLU A 543 -3.98 10.54 11.72
C GLU A 543 -5.07 11.19 12.59
N GLU A 544 -6.17 10.47 12.82
CA GLU A 544 -7.35 10.99 13.50
C GLU A 544 -7.13 11.27 15.00
N VAL A 545 -7.66 12.40 15.50
CA VAL A 545 -7.55 12.81 16.91
C VAL A 545 -8.03 11.71 17.85
N GLY A 546 -7.19 11.34 18.82
CA GLY A 546 -7.51 10.32 19.82
C GLY A 546 -7.20 8.88 19.39
N ARG A 547 -6.74 8.65 18.16
CA ARG A 547 -6.31 7.31 17.73
C ARG A 547 -5.10 6.86 18.57
N LEU A 548 -5.23 5.68 19.17
CA LEU A 548 -4.18 5.00 19.92
C LEU A 548 -3.42 4.05 18.98
N VAL A 549 -2.10 4.20 18.90
CA VAL A 549 -1.23 3.39 18.03
C VAL A 549 -0.16 2.72 18.88
N PHE A 550 -0.07 1.40 18.78
CA PHE A 550 1.00 0.59 19.38
C PHE A 550 2.08 0.29 18.33
N ARG A 551 3.35 0.34 18.76
CA ARG A 551 4.54 0.20 17.88
C ARG A 551 4.40 1.08 16.61
N ARG A 552 4.98 0.72 15.46
CA ARG A 552 4.88 1.56 14.25
C ARG A 552 3.65 1.24 13.40
N ASP A 553 3.22 -0.01 13.42
CA ASP A 553 2.31 -0.61 12.43
C ASP A 553 0.97 -1.11 13.03
N ASP A 554 0.86 -1.22 14.37
CA ASP A 554 -0.35 -1.70 15.07
C ASP A 554 -1.32 -0.55 15.43
N ALA A 555 -1.84 0.13 14.41
CA ALA A 555 -2.85 1.18 14.58
C ALA A 555 -4.21 0.57 14.94
N GLN A 556 -4.59 0.61 16.22
CA GLN A 556 -5.91 0.14 16.66
C GLN A 556 -7.01 0.96 15.97
N PRO A 557 -8.14 0.33 15.57
CA PRO A 557 -9.29 1.04 15.04
C PRO A 557 -9.81 2.03 16.09
N LEU A 558 -10.28 3.20 15.64
CA LEU A 558 -10.99 4.12 16.53
C LEU A 558 -12.24 3.44 17.07
N LEU A 559 -12.41 3.46 18.40
CA LEU A 559 -13.65 3.07 19.05
C LEU A 559 -14.77 4.08 18.78
N ALA A 560 -14.40 5.35 18.58
CA ALA A 560 -15.28 6.44 18.16
C ALA A 560 -14.47 7.55 17.47
N ASP A 561 -15.09 8.24 16.51
CA ASP A 561 -14.59 9.48 15.92
C ASP A 561 -15.14 10.69 16.73
N PRO A 562 -14.28 11.41 17.49
CA PRO A 562 -14.72 12.49 18.37
C PRO A 562 -14.96 13.83 17.65
N LYS A 563 -14.72 13.92 16.33
CA LYS A 563 -14.95 15.09 15.46
C LYS A 563 -14.59 16.45 16.08
N VAL A 564 -13.31 16.62 16.41
CA VAL A 564 -12.78 17.89 16.94
C VAL A 564 -12.71 18.97 15.84
N ARG A 565 -13.28 20.15 16.11
CA ARG A 565 -13.28 21.28 15.16
C ARG A 565 -11.90 21.95 15.08
N PRO A 566 -11.45 22.40 13.88
CA PRO A 566 -10.23 23.19 13.73
C PRO A 566 -10.17 24.37 14.70
N ARG A 567 -8.97 24.66 15.24
CA ARG A 567 -8.70 25.82 16.11
C ARG A 567 -9.59 25.90 17.36
N THR A 568 -10.17 24.79 17.81
CA THR A 568 -10.86 24.70 19.11
C THR A 568 -9.99 24.00 20.14
N TRP A 569 -10.12 24.42 21.41
CA TRP A 569 -9.52 23.70 22.53
C TRP A 569 -10.30 22.42 22.81
N PHE A 570 -9.62 21.28 22.83
CA PHE A 570 -10.17 19.98 23.19
C PHE A 570 -9.36 19.35 24.32
N THR A 571 -9.97 18.42 25.04
CA THR A 571 -9.31 17.69 26.14
C THR A 571 -8.98 16.28 25.67
N VAL A 572 -7.75 15.83 25.92
CA VAL A 572 -7.35 14.43 25.75
C VAL A 572 -7.00 13.86 27.11
N ASN A 573 -7.63 12.74 27.46
CA ASN A 573 -7.24 11.91 28.59
C ASN A 573 -6.53 10.67 28.04
N VAL A 574 -5.41 10.31 28.66
CA VAL A 574 -4.73 9.04 28.43
C VAL A 574 -4.59 8.36 29.78
N VAL A 575 -5.31 7.27 30.00
CA VAL A 575 -5.22 6.49 31.24
C VAL A 575 -4.36 5.27 30.99
N VAL A 576 -3.36 5.10 31.84
CA VAL A 576 -2.49 3.93 31.91
C VAL A 576 -2.75 3.25 33.25
N ASP A 577 -3.26 2.04 33.18
CA ASP A 577 -3.52 1.18 34.34
C ASP A 577 -2.95 -0.21 34.03
N ASN A 578 -1.75 -0.47 34.58
CA ASN A 578 -1.01 -1.72 34.41
C ASN A 578 -0.80 -2.07 32.93
N ALA A 579 -1.49 -3.11 32.43
CA ALA A 579 -1.45 -3.51 31.03
C ALA A 579 -2.38 -2.69 30.12
N ARG A 580 -3.43 -2.06 30.68
CA ARG A 580 -4.48 -1.37 29.92
C ARG A 580 -4.10 0.10 29.68
N ILE A 581 -4.40 0.56 28.47
CA ILE A 581 -4.23 1.94 28.03
C ILE A 581 -5.52 2.39 27.36
N THR A 582 -6.13 3.48 27.82
CA THR A 582 -7.25 4.12 27.14
C THR A 582 -6.89 5.52 26.69
N ALA A 583 -7.48 5.94 25.56
CA ALA A 583 -7.46 7.29 25.07
C ALA A 583 -8.89 7.81 24.96
N GLU A 584 -9.15 9.01 25.47
CA GLU A 584 -10.46 9.66 25.41
C GLU A 584 -10.31 11.12 24.97
N VAL A 585 -11.19 11.57 24.08
CA VAL A 585 -11.20 12.93 23.53
C VAL A 585 -12.54 13.59 23.85
N ASN A 586 -12.51 14.72 24.55
CA ASN A 586 -13.71 15.41 25.06
C ASN A 586 -14.68 14.49 25.84
N GLY A 587 -14.15 13.47 26.53
CA GLY A 587 -14.94 12.48 27.29
C GLY A 587 -15.50 11.31 26.46
N VAL A 588 -15.23 11.27 25.14
CA VAL A 588 -15.55 10.13 24.28
C VAL A 588 -14.33 9.20 24.22
N ARG A 589 -14.49 7.91 24.52
CA ARG A 589 -13.39 6.93 24.40
C ARG A 589 -13.09 6.65 22.93
N THR A 590 -11.87 6.94 22.50
CA THR A 590 -11.42 6.85 21.10
C THR A 590 -10.52 5.65 20.84
N GLY A 591 -9.83 5.14 21.86
CA GLY A 591 -8.99 3.95 21.75
C GLY A 591 -8.82 3.23 23.08
N GLU A 592 -8.67 1.91 23.02
CA GLU A 592 -8.32 1.04 24.14
C GLU A 592 -7.35 -0.02 23.64
N PHE A 593 -6.32 -0.31 24.42
CA PHE A 593 -5.33 -1.35 24.12
C PHE A 593 -4.89 -2.03 25.42
N VAL A 594 -4.52 -3.30 25.34
CA VAL A 594 -3.97 -4.08 26.46
C VAL A 594 -2.63 -4.65 26.01
N ASP A 595 -1.54 -4.21 26.65
CA ASP A 595 -0.18 -4.71 26.45
C ASP A 595 0.24 -5.53 27.69
N PRO A 596 0.27 -6.89 27.59
CA PRO A 596 0.71 -7.74 28.69
C PRO A 596 2.16 -7.52 29.14
N GLU A 597 3.02 -6.95 28.29
CA GLU A 597 4.44 -6.70 28.62
C GLU A 597 4.62 -5.38 29.41
N ARG A 598 3.61 -4.51 29.43
CA ARG A 598 3.70 -3.15 29.98
C ARG A 598 4.04 -3.04 31.48
N PRO A 599 3.47 -3.84 32.41
CA PRO A 599 3.71 -3.66 33.85
C PRO A 599 5.19 -3.71 34.27
N ALA A 600 6.06 -4.27 33.43
CA ALA A 600 7.48 -4.40 33.70
C ALA A 600 8.30 -3.09 33.62
N PHE A 601 7.79 -2.01 33.00
CA PHE A 601 8.63 -0.82 32.68
C PHE A 601 7.96 0.52 33.04
N PRO A 602 8.69 1.48 33.66
CA PRO A 602 8.24 2.88 33.75
C PRO A 602 8.26 3.55 32.36
N SER A 603 7.82 4.80 32.24
CA SER A 603 7.78 5.54 30.97
C SER A 603 8.12 7.02 31.15
N ASP A 604 8.69 7.63 30.11
CA ASP A 604 8.66 9.09 29.92
C ASP A 604 7.47 9.54 29.06
N ILE A 605 7.12 10.83 29.18
CA ILE A 605 6.07 11.49 28.39
C ILE A 605 6.74 12.40 27.38
N ARG A 606 6.39 12.27 26.11
CA ARG A 606 6.98 13.09 25.05
C ARG A 606 5.90 13.71 24.16
N LEU A 607 6.04 15.01 23.91
CA LEU A 607 5.25 15.76 22.95
C LEU A 607 6.01 15.77 21.61
N PHE A 608 5.35 15.32 20.55
CA PHE A 608 5.89 15.29 19.20
C PHE A 608 5.18 16.33 18.34
N LEU A 609 5.96 17.07 17.56
CA LEU A 609 5.47 18.00 16.55
C LEU A 609 6.17 17.73 15.20
N ARG A 610 5.36 17.55 14.16
CA ARG A 610 5.77 17.57 12.76
C ARG A 610 4.73 18.39 11.99
N GLY A 611 5.16 19.46 11.32
CA GLY A 611 4.26 20.50 10.76
C GLY A 611 4.09 21.73 11.67
N ARG A 612 3.32 22.73 11.20
CA ARG A 612 3.49 24.16 11.59
C ARG A 612 3.45 24.46 13.10
N SER A 613 2.43 24.05 13.88
CA SER A 613 2.43 24.24 15.34
C SER A 613 1.36 23.45 16.11
N VAL A 614 1.53 23.37 17.43
CA VAL A 614 0.59 22.83 18.42
C VAL A 614 0.64 23.67 19.71
N GLN A 615 -0.47 23.76 20.44
CA GLN A 615 -0.52 24.45 21.74
C GLN A 615 -1.11 23.56 22.83
N PHE A 616 -0.53 23.63 24.03
CA PHE A 616 -0.99 22.96 25.25
C PHE A 616 -1.25 23.99 26.34
N GLN A 617 -2.51 24.15 26.76
CA GLN A 617 -2.88 25.05 27.86
C GLN A 617 -2.68 24.39 29.24
N ALA A 618 -2.80 23.06 29.31
CA ALA A 618 -2.57 22.28 30.50
C ALA A 618 -2.00 20.90 30.12
N ILE A 619 -1.05 20.42 30.92
CA ILE A 619 -0.51 19.06 30.90
C ILE A 619 -0.43 18.64 32.36
N GLU A 620 -1.30 17.72 32.77
CA GLU A 620 -1.51 17.32 34.16
C GLU A 620 -1.40 15.80 34.26
N VAL A 621 -0.77 15.28 35.32
CA VAL A 621 -0.69 13.85 35.58
C VAL A 621 -1.21 13.55 36.97
N LYS A 622 -2.06 12.53 37.08
CA LYS A 622 -2.45 11.92 38.35
C LYS A 622 -1.86 10.52 38.38
N GLU A 623 -1.08 10.19 39.39
CA GLU A 623 -0.62 8.81 39.59
C GLU A 623 -1.79 7.92 40.03
N LEU A 624 -1.75 6.66 39.59
CA LEU A 624 -2.71 5.63 39.95
C LEU A 624 -2.00 4.55 40.79
N PRO A 625 -2.75 3.80 41.63
CA PRO A 625 -2.17 2.76 42.49
C PRO A 625 -1.38 1.66 41.76
#